data_AF-A0A1G7L4W1-F1
#
_entry.id   AF-A0A1G7L4W1-F1
#
_cell.length_a   1.000
_cell.length_b   1.000
_cell.length_c   1.000
_cell.angle_alpha   90.00
_cell.angle_beta   90.00
_cell.angle_gamma   90.00
#
_symmetry.space_group_name_H-M   'P 1'
#
loop_
_entity.id
_entity.type
_entity.pdbx_description
1 polymer ?
#
loop_
_entity_poly.entity_id
_entity_poly.type
_entity_poly.pdbx_seq_one_letter_code
_entity_poly.pdbx_strand_id
1 'polypeptide(L)' 'MIDSLSDGAQADFVVPLGMCGRMLAGGDYSALELVAAACTVRYAAEPHVSEFSGSLVQMLAQLPR' A
#
# COMPACT_ATOMS: atom_id res chain seq x y z
N MET A 1 11.88 -9.10 -0.98
CA MET A 1 11.78 -7.80 -1.71
C MET A 1 11.04 -6.75 -0.87
N ILE A 2 10.24 -7.16 0.12
CA ILE A 2 9.73 -6.32 1.21
C ILE A 2 10.57 -6.50 2.49
N ASP A 3 11.22 -7.65 2.66
CA ASP A 3 12.04 -8.00 3.82
C ASP A 3 13.35 -7.19 3.93
N SER A 4 13.65 -6.38 2.90
CA SER A 4 14.77 -5.45 2.87
C SER A 4 14.38 -4.04 3.33
N LEU A 5 13.10 -3.79 3.62
CA LEU A 5 12.62 -2.51 4.13
C LEU A 5 12.98 -2.36 5.61
N SER A 6 13.17 -1.11 6.05
CA SER A 6 13.32 -0.81 7.46
C SER A 6 12.09 -1.25 8.26
N ASP A 7 12.26 -1.49 9.56
CA ASP A 7 11.13 -1.84 10.45
C ASP A 7 10.02 -0.77 10.41
N GLY A 8 10.40 0.51 10.26
CA GLY A 8 9.47 1.62 10.08
C GLY A 8 8.67 1.51 8.79
N ALA A 9 9.34 1.30 7.66
CA ALA A 9 8.68 1.10 6.38
C ALA A 9 7.81 -0.18 6.36
N GLN A 10 8.20 -1.24 7.05
CA GLN A 10 7.37 -2.44 7.20
C GLN A 10 6.10 -2.14 8.01
N ALA A 11 6.23 -1.47 9.15
CA ALA A 11 5.08 -1.10 9.98
C ALA A 11 4.12 -0.15 9.26
N ASP A 12 4.66 0.85 8.55
CA ASP A 12 3.86 1.91 7.95
C ASP A 12 3.29 1.51 6.59
N PHE A 13 3.95 0.66 5.79
CA PHE A 13 3.47 0.29 4.45
C PHE A 13 2.95 -1.14 4.37
N VAL A 14 3.70 -2.12 4.85
CA VAL A 14 3.38 -3.55 4.65
C VAL A 14 2.14 -3.95 5.45
N VAL A 15 2.00 -3.42 6.67
CA VAL A 15 0.84 -3.70 7.51
C VAL A 15 -0.45 -3.17 6.88
N PRO A 16 -0.57 -1.87 6.48
CA PRO A 16 -1.75 -1.39 5.75
C PRO A 16 -2.01 -2.14 4.45
N LEU A 17 -0.98 -2.42 3.65
CA LEU A 17 -1.12 -3.20 2.42
C LEU A 17 -1.72 -4.58 2.69
N GLY A 18 -1.24 -5.28 3.72
CA GLY A 18 -1.75 -6.59 4.12
C GLY A 18 -3.14 -6.55 4.73
N MET A 19 -3.50 -5.47 5.45
CA MET A 19 -4.86 -5.27 5.95
C MET A 19 -5.84 -5.03 4.81
N CYS A 20 -5.54 -4.09 3.92
CA CYS A 20 -6.34 -3.81 2.73
C CYS A 20 -6.45 -5.06 1.84
N GLY A 21 -5.36 -5.77 1.58
CA GLY A 21 -5.38 -7.00 0.78
C GLY A 21 -6.27 -8.09 1.39
N ARG A 22 -6.20 -8.30 2.72
CA ARG A 22 -7.07 -9.27 3.41
C ARG A 22 -8.52 -8.86 3.45
N MET A 23 -8.80 -7.56 3.61
CA MET A 23 -10.14 -7.02 3.46
C MET A 23 -10.64 -7.35 2.06
N LEU A 24 -9.95 -6.89 1.01
CA LEU A 24 -10.36 -7.07 -0.38
C LEU A 24 -10.53 -8.54 -0.83
N ALA A 25 -9.85 -9.49 -0.20
CA ALA A 25 -10.02 -10.92 -0.46
C ALA A 25 -11.43 -11.44 -0.12
N GLY A 26 -12.20 -10.75 0.74
CA GLY A 26 -13.55 -11.14 1.15
C GLY A 26 -14.64 -10.93 0.10
N GLY A 27 -14.40 -10.12 -0.94
CA GLY A 27 -15.39 -9.75 -1.95
C GLY A 27 -16.44 -8.72 -1.47
N ASP A 28 -17.28 -8.25 -2.40
CA ASP A 28 -18.36 -7.26 -2.18
C ASP A 28 -17.95 -5.89 -1.62
N TYR A 29 -16.99 -5.23 -2.29
CA TYR A 29 -16.61 -3.85 -2.00
C TYR A 29 -17.21 -2.88 -3.00
N SER A 30 -17.77 -1.80 -2.48
CA SER A 30 -18.13 -0.63 -3.27
C SER A 30 -16.88 -0.01 -3.91
N ALA A 31 -17.07 0.70 -5.02
CA ALA A 31 -15.99 1.45 -5.66
C ALA A 31 -15.32 2.44 -4.69
N LEU A 32 -16.08 2.99 -3.74
CA LEU A 32 -15.56 3.90 -2.71
C LEU A 32 -14.59 3.18 -1.76
N GLU A 33 -14.93 1.97 -1.32
CA GLU A 33 -14.06 1.18 -0.43
C GLU A 33 -12.77 0.74 -1.13
N LEU A 34 -12.85 0.40 -2.42
CA LEU A 34 -11.66 0.10 -3.24
C LEU A 34 -10.74 1.33 -3.37
N VAL A 35 -11.31 2.49 -3.66
CA VAL A 35 -10.56 3.76 -3.76
C VAL A 35 -9.95 4.13 -2.42
N ALA A 36 -10.72 4.05 -1.33
CA ALA A 36 -10.24 4.35 0.02
C ALA A 36 -9.05 3.45 0.40
N ALA A 37 -9.14 2.14 0.15
CA ALA A 37 -8.05 1.20 0.41
C ALA A 37 -6.79 1.56 -0.41
N ALA A 38 -6.95 1.90 -1.69
CA ALA A 38 -5.84 2.31 -2.55
C ALA A 38 -5.18 3.61 -2.07
N CYS A 39 -5.98 4.62 -1.69
CA CYS A 39 -5.50 5.87 -1.10
C CYS A 39 -4.75 5.62 0.21
N THR A 40 -5.28 4.76 1.10
CA THR A 40 -4.62 4.38 2.36
C THR A 40 -3.25 3.76 2.11
N VAL A 41 -3.15 2.81 1.18
CA VAL A 41 -1.86 2.17 0.84
C VAL A 41 -0.88 3.19 0.28
N ARG A 42 -1.33 4.06 -0.63
CA ARG A 42 -0.46 5.09 -1.23
C ARG A 42 0.02 6.11 -0.19
N TYR A 43 -0.86 6.56 0.70
CA TYR A 43 -0.53 7.51 1.75
C TYR A 43 0.49 6.92 2.74
N ALA A 44 0.26 5.69 3.19
CA ALA A 44 1.15 5.04 4.15
C ALA A 44 2.53 4.69 3.55
N ALA A 45 2.59 4.52 2.23
CA ALA A 45 3.82 4.38 1.46
C ALA A 45 4.64 5.67 1.30
N GLU A 46 4.01 6.85 1.30
CA GLU A 46 4.62 8.12 0.88
C GLU A 46 5.90 8.50 1.65
N PRO A 47 5.98 8.33 2.99
CA PRO A 47 7.20 8.63 3.74
C PRO A 47 8.40 7.73 3.40
N HIS A 48 8.15 6.55 2.84
CA HIS A 48 9.13 5.46 2.68
C HIS A 48 9.51 5.19 1.22
N VAL A 49 9.07 6.03 0.28
CA VAL A 49 9.26 5.84 -1.17
C VAL A 49 10.74 5.68 -1.56
N SER A 50 11.67 6.33 -0.86
CA SER A 50 13.11 6.20 -1.13
C SER A 50 13.69 4.82 -0.81
N GLU A 51 13.00 4.02 0.01
CA GLU A 51 13.41 2.65 0.37
C GLU A 51 12.84 1.61 -0.61
N PHE A 52 11.92 2.01 -1.48
CA PHE A 52 11.21 1.09 -2.35
C PHE A 52 11.94 0.84 -3.67
N SER A 53 11.73 -0.37 -4.21
CA SER A 53 12.18 -0.66 -5.57
C SER A 53 11.45 0.25 -6.58
N GLY A 54 12.12 0.62 -7.67
CA GLY A 54 11.53 1.48 -8.70
C GLY A 54 10.21 0.93 -9.27
N SER A 55 10.10 -0.40 -9.38
CA SER A 55 8.85 -1.07 -9.81
C SER A 55 7.68 -0.85 -8.84
N LEU A 56 7.94 -0.89 -7.53
CA LEU A 56 6.93 -0.65 -6.51
C LEU A 56 6.50 0.82 -6.49
N VAL A 57 7.47 1.75 -6.60
CA VAL A 57 7.18 3.18 -6.72
C VAL A 57 6.30 3.46 -7.95
N GLN A 58 6.58 2.83 -9.09
CA GLN A 58 5.74 2.98 -10.28
C GLN A 58 4.32 2.45 -10.10
N MET A 59 4.13 1.32 -9.41
CA MET A 59 2.80 0.80 -9.10
C MET A 59 2.03 1.74 -8.16
N LEU A 60 2.67 2.22 -7.09
CA LEU A 60 2.07 3.15 -6.14
C LEU A 60 1.68 4.49 -6.78
N ALA A 61 2.44 4.94 -7.78
CA ALA A 61 2.12 6.14 -8.54
C ALA A 61 0.80 6.04 -9.34
N GLN A 62 0.35 4.82 -9.66
CA GLN A 62 -0.93 4.58 -10.36
C GLN A 62 -2.15 4.60 -9.43
N LEU A 63 -1.96 4.49 -8.11
CA LEU A 63 -3.07 4.50 -7.16
C LEU A 63 -3.65 5.93 -7.02
N PRO A 64 -4.94 6.10 -6.73
CA PRO A 64 -5.52 7.42 -6.43
C PRO A 64 -4.86 8.09 -5.21
N ARG A 65 -4.92 9.42 -5.15
CA ARG A 65 -4.57 10.23 -3.98
C ARG A 65 -5.82 10.57 -3.19
#